data_AF-A0A6M0ILW7-F1
#
_entry.id   AF-A0A6M0ILW7-F1
#
_cell.length_a   1.000
_cell.length_b   1.000
_cell.length_c   1.000
_cell.angle_alpha   90.00
_cell.angle_beta   90.00
_cell.angle_gamma   90.00
#
_symmetry.space_group_name_H-M   'P 1'
#
loop_
_entity.id
_entity.type
_entity.pdbx_description
1 polymer ?
#
loop_
_entity_poly.entity_id
_entity_poly.type
_entity_poly.pdbx_seq_one_letter_code
_entity_poly.pdbx_strand_id
1 'polypeptide(L)'
;MAHIAIPIPSAPGKQDIEIDVTINGKKHELHYRVELFYWGDCTVPTFDRVDCLREMLSQYDQDWSLYYIGAPTDDFVPIAFMKKGDREVQRKLLVGAV
;
A
#
# COMPACT_ATOMS: atom_id res chain seq x y z
N MET A 1 0.88 20.45 -4.57
CA MET A 1 -0.06 19.35 -4.92
C MET A 1 -1.08 19.24 -3.80
N ALA A 2 -2.37 19.28 -4.10
CA ALA A 2 -3.41 19.03 -3.10
C ALA A 2 -3.60 17.51 -2.94
N HIS A 3 -3.62 17.01 -1.72
CA HIS A 3 -3.86 15.60 -1.42
C HIS A 3 -4.94 15.48 -0.34
N ILE A 4 -5.73 14.41 -0.39
CA ILE A 4 -6.69 14.03 0.64
C ILE A 4 -6.02 12.99 1.52
N ALA A 5 -5.93 13.25 2.82
CA ALA A 5 -5.43 12.29 3.79
C ALA A 5 -6.61 11.61 4.48
N ILE A 6 -6.70 10.29 4.35
CA ILE A 6 -7.71 9.48 5.05
C ILE A 6 -6.99 8.76 6.20
N PRO A 7 -7.36 9.02 7.46
CA PRO A 7 -6.77 8.30 8.59
C PRO A 7 -7.20 6.85 8.54
N ILE A 8 -6.23 5.94 8.51
CA ILE A 8 -6.47 4.49 8.53
C ILE A 8 -6.20 4.02 9.97
N PRO A 9 -7.16 3.35 10.63
CA PRO A 9 -6.98 2.87 11.99
C PRO A 9 -5.87 1.83 12.05
N SER A 10 -4.93 1.94 13.00
CA SER A 10 -3.82 0.98 13.16
C SER A 10 -4.24 -0.29 13.91
N ALA A 11 -5.38 -0.88 13.53
CA ALA A 11 -5.81 -2.15 14.12
C ALA A 11 -4.90 -3.29 13.63
N PRO A 12 -4.56 -4.27 14.48
CA PRO A 12 -3.77 -5.42 14.07
C PRO A 12 -4.43 -6.20 12.93
N GLY A 13 -3.62 -6.72 12.02
CA GLY A 13 -4.07 -7.56 10.93
C GLY A 13 -4.22 -6.82 9.60
N LYS A 14 -4.78 -7.54 8.63
CA LYS A 14 -4.95 -7.07 7.25
C LYS A 14 -6.13 -6.13 7.14
N GLN A 15 -5.94 -5.03 6.40
CA GLN A 15 -6.99 -4.05 6.15
C GLN A 15 -7.19 -3.86 4.66
N ASP A 16 -8.37 -4.21 4.17
CA ASP A 16 -8.82 -3.94 2.82
C ASP A 16 -9.57 -2.60 2.81
N ILE A 17 -9.16 -1.67 1.95
CA ILE A 17 -9.67 -0.30 1.90
C ILE A 17 -10.12 0.02 0.48
N GLU A 18 -11.39 0.34 0.31
CA GLU A 18 -11.97 0.77 -0.96
C GLU A 18 -12.30 2.27 -0.88
N ILE A 19 -11.86 3.03 -1.89
CA ILE A 19 -12.07 4.48 -1.94
C ILE A 19 -12.74 4.84 -3.26
N ASP A 20 -13.95 5.36 -3.13
CA ASP A 20 -14.71 5.96 -4.22
C ASP A 20 -14.55 7.49 -4.22
N VAL A 21 -13.87 8.03 -5.24
CA VAL A 21 -13.69 9.46 -5.41
C VAL A 21 -14.50 9.96 -6.60
N THR A 22 -15.27 11.02 -6.42
CA THR A 22 -15.98 11.68 -7.52
C THR A 22 -15.38 13.06 -7.77
N ILE A 23 -14.83 13.28 -8.97
CA ILE A 23 -14.21 14.55 -9.37
C ILE A 23 -14.98 15.07 -10.59
N ASN A 24 -15.59 16.25 -10.48
CA ASN A 24 -16.39 16.85 -11.56
C ASN A 24 -17.46 15.90 -12.13
N GLY A 25 -18.10 15.11 -11.28
CA GLY A 25 -19.13 14.13 -11.68
C GLY A 25 -18.59 12.83 -12.28
N LYS A 26 -17.28 12.68 -12.45
CA LYS A 26 -16.65 11.40 -12.86
C LYS A 26 -16.27 10.59 -11.64
N LYS A 27 -16.79 9.37 -11.53
CA LYS A 27 -16.45 8.42 -10.47
C LYS A 27 -15.12 7.72 -10.79
N HIS A 28 -14.26 7.64 -9.79
CA HIS A 28 -12.99 6.93 -9.80
C HIS A 28 -12.91 6.04 -8.56
N GLU A 29 -12.82 4.74 -8.79
CA GLU A 29 -12.72 3.72 -7.73
C GLU A 29 -11.26 3.29 -7.61
N LEU A 30 -10.73 3.31 -6.39
CA LEU A 30 -9.36 2.94 -6.08
C LEU A 30 -9.36 1.95 -4.91
N HIS A 31 -8.64 0.86 -5.07
CA HIS A 31 -8.52 -0.22 -4.11
C HIS A 31 -7.12 -0.22 -3.51
N TYR A 32 -7.08 -0.11 -2.19
CA TYR A 32 -5.88 -0.17 -1.40
C TYR A 32 -5.96 -1.33 -0.41
N ARG A 33 -4.79 -1.84 -0.06
CA ARG A 33 -4.65 -2.84 0.99
C ARG A 33 -3.48 -2.45 1.87
N VAL A 34 -3.71 -2.43 3.18
CA VAL A 34 -2.65 -2.21 4.16
C VAL A 34 -2.38 -3.53 4.88
N GLU A 35 -1.11 -3.93 4.89
CA GLU A 35 -0.63 -5.09 5.61
C GLU A 35 0.49 -4.70 6.57
N LEU A 36 0.51 -5.36 7.73
CA LEU A 36 1.56 -5.22 8.73
C LEU A 36 2.55 -6.36 8.53
N PHE A 37 3.77 -6.03 8.13
CA PHE A 37 4.87 -6.99 7.97
C PHE A 37 5.66 -7.02 9.26
N TYR A 38 5.57 -8.12 10.01
CA TYR A 38 6.28 -8.28 11.27
C TYR A 38 7.72 -8.73 11.03
N TRP A 39 8.67 -8.13 11.75
CA TRP A 39 10.10 -8.49 11.62
C TRP A 39 10.39 -9.92 12.10
N GLY A 40 9.57 -10.44 13.01
CA GLY A 40 9.69 -11.80 13.53
C GLY A 40 9.32 -12.90 12.52
N ASP A 41 8.57 -12.55 11.46
CA ASP A 41 8.20 -13.50 10.40
C ASP A 41 9.35 -13.72 9.40
N CYS A 42 10.45 -13.00 9.60
CA CYS A 42 11.59 -13.05 8.71
C CYS A 42 12.48 -14.25 8.98
N THR A 43 12.70 -15.06 7.95
CA THR A 43 13.54 -16.26 7.99
C THR A 43 15.02 -15.96 7.77
N VAL A 44 15.37 -14.73 7.36
CA VAL A 44 16.74 -14.36 7.02
C VAL A 44 17.60 -14.25 8.28
N PRO A 45 18.74 -14.95 8.36
CA PRO A 45 19.61 -14.93 9.54
C PRO A 45 20.37 -13.61 9.73
N THR A 46 20.36 -12.75 8.72
CA THR A 46 20.97 -11.41 8.75
C THR A 46 19.93 -10.38 9.19
N PHE A 47 20.23 -9.59 10.23
CA PHE A 47 19.40 -8.49 10.74
C PHE A 47 19.34 -7.27 9.78
N ASP A 48 19.32 -7.51 8.46
CA ASP A 48 19.06 -6.46 7.48
C ASP A 48 17.56 -6.42 7.17
N ARG A 49 16.89 -5.41 7.73
CA ARG A 49 15.45 -5.18 7.51
C ARG A 49 15.10 -4.95 6.04
N VAL A 50 16.04 -4.47 5.22
CA VAL A 50 15.83 -4.25 3.79
C VAL A 50 15.78 -5.59 3.05
N ASP A 51 16.70 -6.51 3.35
CA ASP A 51 16.70 -7.83 2.73
C ASP A 51 15.49 -8.66 3.16
N CYS A 52 15.12 -8.55 4.44
CA CYS A 52 13.88 -9.11 4.95
C CYS A 52 12.66 -8.65 4.15
N LEU A 53 12.52 -7.33 3.98
CA LEU A 53 11.40 -6.75 3.25
C LEU A 53 11.41 -7.15 1.77
N ARG A 54 12.59 -7.24 1.13
CA ARG A 54 12.71 -7.72 -0.26
C ARG A 54 12.19 -9.15 -0.41
N GLU A 55 12.56 -10.04 0.50
CA GLU A 55 12.09 -11.44 0.45
C GLU A 55 10.58 -11.51 0.65
N MET A 56 10.05 -10.88 1.70
CA MET A 56 8.61 -10.87 1.99
C MET A 56 7.79 -10.29 0.82
N LEU A 57 8.27 -9.21 0.20
CA LEU A 57 7.62 -8.60 -0.95
C LEU A 57 7.74 -9.42 -2.24
N SER A 58 8.81 -10.22 -2.41
CA SER A 58 9.00 -11.05 -3.61
C SER A 58 7.95 -12.15 -3.75
N GLN A 59 7.42 -12.62 -2.62
CA GLN A 59 6.40 -13.66 -2.55
C GLN A 59 4.96 -13.08 -2.49
N TYR A 60 4.84 -11.75 -2.49
CA TYR A 60 3.56 -11.08 -2.33
C TYR A 60 2.68 -11.18 -3.58
N ASP A 61 1.37 -11.03 -3.38
CA ASP A 61 0.31 -11.16 -4.39
C ASP A 61 0.60 -10.32 -5.64
N GLN A 62 0.65 -10.99 -6.79
CA GLN A 62 0.99 -10.38 -8.07
C GLN A 62 -0.09 -9.44 -8.60
N ASP A 63 -1.31 -9.43 -8.09
CA ASP A 63 -2.35 -8.50 -8.53
C ASP A 63 -2.22 -7.11 -7.89
N TRP A 64 -1.35 -6.99 -6.89
CA TRP A 64 -1.11 -5.78 -6.13
C TRP A 64 0.26 -5.18 -6.46
N SER A 65 0.35 -3.87 -6.36
CA SER A 65 1.58 -3.10 -6.53
C SER A 65 1.91 -2.36 -5.25
N LEU A 66 3.18 -2.37 -4.86
CA LEU A 66 3.68 -1.55 -3.75
C LEU A 66 3.34 -0.08 -4.02
N TYR A 67 2.58 0.53 -3.10
CA TYR A 67 2.16 1.93 -3.19
C TYR A 67 2.97 2.80 -2.23
N TYR A 68 3.07 2.40 -0.97
CA TYR A 68 3.76 3.16 0.07
C TYR A 68 4.26 2.24 1.18
N ILE A 69 5.49 2.48 1.65
CA ILE A 69 6.03 1.85 2.86
C ILE A 69 5.97 2.90 3.96
N GLY A 70 5.22 2.60 5.03
CA GLY A 70 5.10 3.48 6.18
C GLY A 70 6.30 3.44 7.11
N ALA A 71 6.23 4.21 8.19
CA ALA A 71 7.29 4.24 9.18
C ALA A 71 7.40 2.89 9.90
N PRO A 72 8.59 2.28 9.97
CA PRO A 72 8.79 1.05 10.70
C PRO A 72 8.69 1.28 12.21
N THR A 73 8.17 0.28 12.91
CA THR A 73 8.22 0.17 14.38
C THR A 73 9.26 -0.86 14.78
N ASP A 74 9.38 -1.12 16.09
CA ASP A 74 10.26 -2.17 16.61
C ASP A 74 9.75 -3.58 16.23
N ASP A 75 8.45 -3.74 15.97
CA ASP A 75 7.82 -5.04 15.74
C ASP A 75 7.42 -5.28 14.27
N PHE A 76 6.99 -4.24 13.57
CA PHE A 76 6.48 -4.34 12.19
C PHE A 76 6.69 -3.08 11.36
N VAL A 77 6.52 -3.21 10.04
CA VAL A 77 6.37 -2.09 9.10
C VAL A 77 5.03 -2.18 8.38
N PRO A 78 4.23 -1.11 8.35
CA PRO A 78 3.00 -1.07 7.56
C PRO A 78 3.35 -0.83 6.08
N ILE A 79 2.80 -1.65 5.20
CA ILE A 79 2.96 -1.51 3.75
C ILE A 79 1.58 -1.37 3.12
N ALA A 80 1.41 -0.31 2.34
CA ALA A 80 0.23 -0.09 1.53
C ALA A 80 0.49 -0.55 0.10
N PHE A 81 -0.47 -1.29 -0.44
CA PHE A 81 -0.52 -1.74 -1.82
C PHE A 81 -1.72 -1.14 -2.52
N MET A 82 -1.61 -0.98 -3.83
CA MET A 82 -2.69 -0.61 -4.74
C MET A 82 -2.93 -1.72 -5.74
N LYS A 83 -4.18 -2.00 -6.09
CA LYS A 83 -4.50 -2.95 -7.15
C LYS A 83 -3.93 -2.48 -8.48
N LYS A 84 -3.29 -3.37 -9.26
CA LYS A 84 -2.60 -3.00 -10.51
C LYS A 84 -3.48 -2.25 -11.52
N GLY A 85 -4.77 -2.60 -11.62
CA GLY A 85 -5.72 -1.92 -12.50
C GLY A 85 -5.93 -0.43 -12.19
N ASP A 86 -5.79 -0.05 -10.93
CA ASP A 86 -6.08 1.30 -10.45
C ASP A 86 -4.92 2.27 -10.68
N ARG A 87 -3.73 1.73 -10.95
CA ARG A 87 -2.51 2.51 -11.20
C ARG A 87 -2.64 3.44 -12.41
N GLU A 88 -3.32 2.98 -13.46
CA GLU A 88 -3.60 3.80 -14.65
C GLU A 88 -4.59 4.94 -14.34
N VAL A 89 -5.58 4.68 -13.47
CA VAL A 89 -6.53 5.70 -13.01
C VAL A 89 -5.79 6.76 -12.19
N GLN A 90 -4.97 6.34 -11.21
CA GLN A 90 -4.16 7.26 -10.42
C GLN A 90 -3.20 8.09 -11.29
N ARG A 91 -2.54 7.46 -12.27
CA ARG A 91 -1.63 8.17 -13.18
C ARG A 91 -2.37 9.27 -13.95
N LYS A 92 -3.54 8.98 -14.50
CA LYS A 92 -4.38 9.97 -15.21
C LYS A 92 -4.78 11.14 -14.29
N LEU A 93 -5.15 10.84 -13.04
CA LEU A 93 -5.48 11.86 -12.03
C LEU A 93 -4.28 12.77 -11.72
N LEU A 94 -3.06 12.21 -11.61
CA LEU A 94 -1.85 12.97 -11.30
C LEU A 94 -1.40 13.91 -12.43
N VAL A 95 -1.55 13.49 -13.68
CA VAL A 95 -1.15 14.29 -14.85
C VAL A 95 -2.26 15.21 -15.36
N GLY A 96 -3.42 15.23 -14.70
CA GLY A 96 -4.57 16.06 -15.10
C GLY A 96 -5.20 15.67 -16.44
N ALA A 97 -4.97 14.45 -16.92
CA ALA A 97 -5.48 13.96 -18.22
C ALA A 97 -6.89 13.34 -18.09
N VAL A 98 -7.73 13.89 -17.20
CA VAL A 98 -9.04 13.34 -16.81
C VAL A 98 -10.19 14.04 -17.53
#